data_AF-A0A1L9GRV0-F1
#
_entry.id   AF-A0A1L9GRV0-F1
#
_cell.length_a   1.000
_cell.length_b   1.000
_cell.length_c   1.000
_cell.angle_alpha   90.00
_cell.angle_beta   90.00
_cell.angle_gamma   90.00
#
_symmetry.space_group_name_H-M   'P 1'
#
loop_
_entity.id
_entity.type
_entity.pdbx_description
1 polymer ?
#
loop_
_entity_poly.entity_id
_entity_poly.type
_entity_poly.pdbx_seq_one_letter_code
_entity_poly.pdbx_strand_id
1 'polypeptide(L)'
;MLSTNKVSGTRHKNFSKVAEQFKLNHRSARNATIADIKEYKKKGYLVIVCYQYPPEKIAHYAIVKSIGSKNIYLYNPYFGEYHGYPLPVFEKNWKSHQQYENEVCWFFAIKK
;
A
#
# COMPACT_ATOMS: atom_id res chain seq x y z
N MET A 1 -9.33 9.40 -13.35
CA MET A 1 -7.93 9.05 -13.67
C MET A 1 -7.09 9.26 -12.40
N LEU A 2 -6.15 8.37 -12.07
CA LEU A 2 -5.19 8.61 -10.98
C LEU A 2 -4.34 9.81 -11.41
N SER A 3 -4.68 11.01 -10.96
CA SER A 3 -3.90 12.20 -11.29
C SER A 3 -2.48 12.02 -10.76
N THR A 4 -1.53 11.89 -11.67
CA THR A 4 -0.10 11.86 -11.39
C THR A 4 0.53 13.11 -11.97
N ASN A 5 1.51 13.66 -11.27
CA ASN A 5 2.46 14.58 -11.89
C ASN A 5 3.87 14.08 -11.59
N LYS A 6 4.86 14.57 -12.34
CA LYS A 6 6.26 14.19 -12.17
C LYS A 6 6.84 14.56 -10.78
N VAL A 7 6.12 15.33 -9.98
CA VAL A 7 6.59 15.89 -8.70
C VAL A 7 6.15 15.05 -7.51
N SER A 8 4.88 14.62 -7.44
CA SER A 8 4.30 13.92 -6.29
C SER A 8 3.72 12.54 -6.60
N GLY A 9 3.66 12.13 -7.88
CA GLY A 9 3.00 10.89 -8.27
C GLY A 9 1.51 10.87 -7.87
N THR A 10 1.03 9.69 -7.44
CA THR A 10 -0.34 9.48 -6.97
C THR A 10 -0.46 9.79 -5.46
N ARG A 11 -1.54 10.47 -5.07
CA ARG A 11 -1.92 10.68 -3.66
C ARG A 11 -2.92 9.62 -3.18
N HIS A 12 -2.89 9.24 -1.91
CA HIS A 12 -3.83 8.32 -1.25
C HIS A 12 -5.29 8.61 -1.62
N LYS A 13 -5.71 9.89 -1.55
CA LYS A 13 -7.09 10.30 -1.86
C LYS A 13 -7.54 9.95 -3.28
N ASN A 14 -6.61 9.79 -4.21
CA ASN A 14 -6.94 9.46 -5.60
C ASN A 14 -7.33 7.99 -5.76
N PHE A 15 -6.91 7.09 -4.86
CA PHE A 15 -7.30 5.67 -4.90
C PHE A 15 -8.80 5.51 -4.70
N SER A 16 -9.35 6.08 -3.61
CA SER A 16 -10.80 6.05 -3.35
C SER A 16 -11.58 6.70 -4.48
N LYS A 17 -11.14 7.86 -4.99
CA LYS A 17 -11.80 8.51 -6.13
C LYS A 17 -11.93 7.61 -7.35
N VAL A 18 -10.88 6.86 -7.68
CA VAL A 18 -10.90 5.95 -8.83
C VAL A 18 -11.77 4.72 -8.54
N ALA A 19 -11.71 4.15 -7.35
CA ALA A 19 -12.59 3.03 -7.01
C ALA A 19 -14.07 3.40 -7.11
N GLU A 20 -14.47 4.58 -6.62
CA GLU A 20 -15.83 5.09 -6.76
C GLU A 20 -16.25 5.28 -8.22
N GLN A 21 -15.36 5.81 -9.08
CA GLN A 21 -15.62 5.96 -10.52
C GLN A 21 -15.97 4.63 -11.19
N PHE A 22 -15.32 3.54 -10.76
CA PHE A 22 -15.56 2.19 -11.28
C PHE A 22 -16.59 1.40 -10.46
N LYS A 23 -17.25 2.02 -9.47
CA LYS A 23 -18.23 1.37 -8.57
C LYS A 23 -17.66 0.12 -7.89
N LEU A 24 -16.40 0.19 -7.47
CA LEU A 24 -15.69 -0.90 -6.79
C LEU A 24 -15.82 -0.75 -5.27
N ASN A 25 -15.95 -1.87 -4.57
CA ASN A 25 -15.90 -1.90 -3.11
C ASN A 25 -14.48 -1.56 -2.64
N HIS A 26 -14.32 -0.57 -1.77
CA HIS A 26 -13.01 -0.21 -1.24
C HIS A 26 -13.03 0.19 0.23
N ARG A 27 -11.86 0.12 0.85
CA ARG A 27 -11.58 0.64 2.19
C ARG A 27 -10.19 1.25 2.20
N SER A 28 -10.06 2.43 2.77
CA SER A 28 -8.76 2.97 3.18
C SER A 28 -8.65 2.99 4.70
N ALA A 29 -7.47 2.71 5.23
CA ALA A 29 -7.19 2.80 6.66
C ALA A 29 -5.81 3.43 6.90
N ARG A 30 -5.66 4.01 8.10
CA ARG A 30 -4.44 4.59 8.65
C ARG A 30 -4.17 3.95 10.00
N ASN A 31 -2.92 3.97 10.46
CA ASN A 31 -2.51 3.27 11.68
C ASN A 31 -2.90 1.78 11.66
N ALA A 32 -2.95 1.19 10.47
CA ALA A 32 -3.34 -0.21 10.32
C ALA A 32 -2.23 -1.15 10.81
N THR A 33 -2.62 -2.40 10.99
CA THR A 33 -1.76 -3.49 11.41
C THR A 33 -1.62 -4.52 10.30
N ILE A 34 -0.64 -5.41 10.42
CA ILE A 34 -0.53 -6.59 9.56
C ILE A 34 -1.77 -7.48 9.69
N ALA A 35 -2.44 -7.50 10.86
CA ALA A 35 -3.67 -8.24 11.06
C ALA A 35 -4.82 -7.68 10.20
N ASP A 36 -4.94 -6.35 10.09
CA ASP A 36 -5.93 -5.71 9.21
C ASP A 36 -5.71 -6.11 7.75
N ILE A 37 -4.45 -6.08 7.27
CA ILE A 37 -4.14 -6.51 5.91
C ILE A 37 -4.55 -7.97 5.69
N LYS A 38 -4.23 -8.86 6.64
CA LYS A 38 -4.61 -10.27 6.59
C LYS A 38 -6.12 -10.44 6.55
N GLU A 39 -6.86 -9.67 7.34
CA GLU A 39 -8.32 -9.69 7.37
C GLU A 39 -8.93 -9.31 6.01
N TYR A 40 -8.50 -8.21 5.41
CA TYR A 40 -9.01 -7.78 4.10
C TYR A 40 -8.62 -8.75 2.98
N LYS A 41 -7.41 -9.32 3.02
CA LYS A 41 -7.03 -10.38 2.09
C LYS A 41 -7.91 -11.63 2.26
N LYS A 42 -8.22 -12.05 3.49
CA LYS A 42 -9.14 -13.17 3.76
C LYS A 42 -10.55 -12.90 3.20
N LYS A 43 -11.01 -11.65 3.22
CA LYS A 43 -12.28 -11.20 2.62
C LYS A 43 -12.24 -11.13 1.08
N GLY A 44 -11.10 -11.43 0.46
CA GLY A 44 -10.90 -11.44 -0.99
C GLY A 44 -10.62 -10.06 -1.59
N TYR A 45 -10.19 -9.09 -0.77
CA TYR A 45 -9.74 -7.80 -1.27
C TYR A 45 -8.29 -7.88 -1.76
N LEU A 46 -7.99 -7.17 -2.84
CA LEU A 46 -6.62 -6.77 -3.15
C LEU A 46 -6.24 -5.64 -2.19
N VAL A 47 -5.04 -5.69 -1.62
CA VAL A 47 -4.56 -4.67 -0.68
C VAL A 47 -3.32 -4.00 -1.26
N ILE A 48 -3.37 -2.68 -1.35
CA ILE A 48 -2.28 -1.80 -1.74
C ILE A 48 -1.77 -1.11 -0.47
N VAL A 49 -0.45 -1.05 -0.31
CA VAL A 49 0.21 -0.35 0.81
C VAL A 49 1.09 0.77 0.27
N CYS A 50 1.33 1.78 1.09
CA CYS A 50 2.33 2.82 0.84
C CYS A 50 3.49 2.65 1.83
N TYR A 51 4.72 2.53 1.35
CA TYR A 51 5.88 2.33 2.23
C TYR A 51 7.10 3.11 1.72
N GLN A 52 8.01 3.47 2.62
CA GLN A 52 9.27 4.09 2.24
C GLN A 52 10.25 3.01 1.77
N TYR A 53 10.73 3.12 0.53
CA TYR A 53 11.79 2.25 0.06
C TYR A 53 13.10 2.63 0.75
N PRO A 54 13.73 1.75 1.58
CA PRO A 54 14.80 2.17 2.48
C PRO A 54 16.02 2.81 1.81
N PRO A 55 16.50 2.35 0.63
CA PRO A 55 17.65 2.96 -0.03
C PRO A 55 17.42 4.41 -0.47
N GLU A 56 16.23 4.74 -0.96
CA GLU A 56 15.93 6.06 -1.54
C GLU A 56 15.14 6.97 -0.59
N LYS A 57 14.53 6.41 0.45
CA LYS A 57 13.62 7.09 1.39
C LYS A 57 12.39 7.73 0.72
N ILE A 58 12.08 7.31 -0.49
CA ILE A 58 10.91 7.74 -1.27
C ILE A 58 9.74 6.80 -0.96
N ALA A 59 8.51 7.32 -1.01
CA ALA A 59 7.31 6.51 -0.81
C ALA A 59 6.91 5.76 -2.09
N HIS A 60 6.64 4.47 -1.96
CA HIS A 60 6.21 3.60 -3.04
C HIS A 60 4.88 2.93 -2.70
N TYR A 61 4.07 2.72 -3.73
CA TYR A 61 2.88 1.88 -3.65
C TYR A 61 3.18 0.48 -4.17
N ALA A 62 2.69 -0.53 -3.48
CA ALA A 62 2.80 -1.91 -3.93
C ALA A 62 1.58 -2.73 -3.50
N ILE A 63 1.29 -3.80 -4.25
CA ILE A 63 0.21 -4.73 -3.91
C ILE A 63 0.77 -5.80 -2.98
N VAL A 64 0.07 -6.09 -1.89
CA VAL A 64 0.42 -7.17 -0.98
C VAL A 64 0.06 -8.51 -1.63
N LYS A 65 1.05 -9.29 -2.06
CA LYS A 65 0.86 -10.60 -2.68
C LYS A 65 0.52 -11.65 -1.62
N SER A 66 1.37 -11.80 -0.61
CA SER A 66 1.21 -12.75 0.50
C SER A 66 1.88 -12.23 1.78
N ILE A 67 1.47 -12.77 2.93
CA ILE A 67 2.08 -12.49 4.22
C ILE A 67 2.34 -13.84 4.90
N GLY A 68 3.62 -14.15 5.11
CA GLY A 68 4.07 -15.31 5.88
C GLY A 68 4.16 -15.03 7.38
N SER A 69 4.81 -15.94 8.10
CA SER A 69 5.07 -15.77 9.54
C SER A 69 6.12 -14.70 9.83
N LYS A 70 7.12 -14.55 8.96
CA LYS A 70 8.26 -13.63 9.14
C LYS A 70 8.36 -12.53 8.10
N ASN A 71 7.75 -12.72 6.93
CA ASN A 71 7.92 -11.84 5.78
C ASN A 71 6.58 -11.40 5.19
N ILE A 72 6.56 -10.21 4.61
CA ILE A 72 5.53 -9.75 3.68
C ILE A 72 6.13 -9.73 2.26
N TYR A 73 5.35 -10.17 1.28
CA TYR A 73 5.75 -10.17 -0.14
C TYR A 73 4.91 -9.17 -0.91
N LEU A 74 5.59 -8.26 -1.59
CA LEU A 74 4.97 -7.17 -2.34
C LEU A 74 5.19 -7.40 -3.84
N TYR A 75 4.13 -7.20 -4.62
CA TYR A 75 4.22 -6.95 -6.04
C TYR A 75 4.49 -5.46 -6.23
N ASN A 76 5.76 -5.12 -6.44
CA ASN A 76 6.20 -3.75 -6.67
C ASN A 76 6.43 -3.56 -8.18
N PRO A 77 5.83 -2.53 -8.81
CA PRO A 77 6.05 -2.24 -10.24
C PRO A 77 7.51 -2.13 -10.68
N TYR A 78 8.42 -1.76 -9.77
CA TYR A 78 9.85 -1.62 -10.04
C TYR A 78 10.65 -2.91 -9.81
N PHE A 79 10.27 -3.74 -8.83
CA PHE A 79 11.05 -4.93 -8.43
C PHE A 79 10.42 -6.28 -8.84
N GLY A 80 9.22 -6.29 -9.41
CA GLY A 80 8.50 -7.51 -9.79
C GLY A 80 7.73 -8.17 -8.63
N GLU A 81 7.40 -9.46 -8.78
CA GLU A 81 6.37 -10.13 -7.97
C GLU A 81 6.82 -10.64 -6.58
N TYR A 82 8.14 -10.69 -6.31
CA TYR A 82 8.69 -11.42 -5.16
C TYR A 82 9.57 -10.57 -4.25
N HIS A 83 9.39 -9.25 -4.24
CA HIS A 83 10.16 -8.42 -3.33
C HIS A 83 9.62 -8.56 -1.90
N GLY A 84 10.35 -9.33 -1.10
CA GLY A 84 9.99 -9.67 0.28
C GLY A 84 10.73 -8.80 1.30
N TYR A 85 10.02 -8.39 2.34
CA TYR A 85 10.60 -7.72 3.51
C TYR A 85 10.30 -8.53 4.78
N PRO A 86 11.26 -8.63 5.72
CA PRO A 86 10.95 -9.03 7.08
C PRO A 86 9.87 -8.11 7.66
N LEU A 87 8.87 -8.66 8.37
CA LEU A 87 7.75 -7.89 8.93
C LEU A 87 8.22 -6.68 9.76
N PRO A 88 9.21 -6.78 10.67
CA PRO A 88 9.69 -5.63 11.43
C PRO A 88 10.30 -4.53 10.55
N VAL A 89 10.95 -4.92 9.46
CA VAL A 89 11.54 -3.98 8.49
C VAL A 89 10.42 -3.30 7.71
N PHE A 90 9.42 -4.04 7.26
CA PHE A 90 8.27 -3.46 6.58
C PHE A 90 7.53 -2.48 7.50
N GLU A 91 7.17 -2.89 8.71
CA GLU A 91 6.43 -2.05 9.68
C GLU A 91 7.17 -0.75 10.01
N LYS A 92 8.50 -0.82 10.20
CA LYS A 92 9.33 0.37 10.43
C LYS A 92 9.23 1.38 9.27
N ASN A 93 9.12 0.88 8.04
CA ASN A 93 9.09 1.65 6.81
C ASN A 93 7.68 1.84 6.25
N TRP A 94 6.63 1.36 6.93
CA TRP A 94 5.25 1.45 6.47
C TRP A 94 4.69 2.85 6.72
N LYS A 95 5.19 3.80 5.94
CA LYS A 95 4.96 5.24 6.09
C LYS A 95 4.89 5.88 4.72
N SER A 96 4.08 6.92 4.61
CA SER A 96 3.91 7.71 3.39
C SER A 96 4.92 8.85 3.31
N HIS A 97 4.89 9.57 2.19
CA HIS A 97 5.81 10.67 1.93
C HIS A 97 5.54 11.86 2.86
N GLN A 98 6.40 12.08 3.86
CA GLN A 98 6.19 13.10 4.91
C GLN A 98 5.81 14.50 4.38
N GLN A 99 6.39 14.93 3.26
CA GLN A 99 6.11 16.25 2.67
C GLN A 99 4.70 16.39 2.08
N TYR A 100 4.10 15.30 1.58
CA TYR A 100 2.84 15.36 0.83
C TYR A 100 1.69 14.64 1.53
N GLU A 101 2.01 13.54 2.22
CA GLU A 101 1.09 12.65 2.93
C GLU A 101 1.81 12.13 4.19
N ASN A 102 1.57 12.76 5.33
CA ASN A 102 2.18 12.38 6.60
C ASN A 102 1.37 11.27 7.30
N GLU A 103 1.14 10.17 6.60
CA GLU A 103 0.36 9.04 7.10
C GLU A 103 1.28 7.86 7.43
N VAL A 104 0.92 7.13 8.49
CA VAL A 104 1.61 5.91 8.91
C VAL A 104 0.68 4.72 8.80
N CYS A 105 1.26 3.58 8.45
CA CYS A 105 0.58 2.31 8.25
C CYS A 105 -0.69 2.44 7.40
N TRP A 106 -0.57 3.12 6.26
CA TRP A 106 -1.68 3.30 5.34
C TRP A 106 -1.85 2.08 4.43
N PHE A 107 -3.09 1.64 4.27
CA PHE A 107 -3.45 0.73 3.17
C PHE A 107 -4.74 1.15 2.48
N PHE A 108 -4.90 0.61 1.28
CA PHE A 108 -6.11 0.67 0.48
C PHE A 108 -6.49 -0.74 0.01
N ALA A 109 -7.63 -1.23 0.48
CA ALA A 109 -8.21 -2.49 0.05
C ALA A 109 -9.27 -2.23 -1.01
N ILE A 110 -9.28 -3.03 -2.08
CA ILE A 110 -10.23 -2.92 -3.18
C ILE A 110 -10.70 -4.30 -3.67
N LYS A 111 -11.97 -4.41 -4.03
CA LYS A 111 -12.61 -5.62 -4.56
C LYS A 111 -13.70 -5.22 -5.57
N LYS A 112 -13.94 -6.08 -6.56
CA LYS A 112 -15.11 -5.97 -7.43
C LYS A 112 -16.40 -6.20 -6.64
#